data_AF-I6ZHU9-F1
#
_entry.id   AF-I6ZHU9-F1
#
_cell.length_a   1.000
_cell.length_b   1.000
_cell.length_c   1.000
_cell.angle_alpha   90.00
_cell.angle_beta   90.00
_cell.angle_gamma   90.00
#
_symmetry.space_group_name_H-M   'P 1'
#
loop_
_entity.id
_entity.type
_entity.pdbx_description
1 polymer ?
#
loop_
_entity_poly.entity_id
_entity_poly.type
_entity_poly.pdbx_seq_one_letter_code
_entity_poly.pdbx_strand_id
1 'polypeptide(L)'
;MIWTSAMLLATIMASISDRVDLSISKINSTTYRNLEKLVSKDSYSLVRTKDLGEFHSKSKCTLLSCLITKKSIFNEEYINLLEIREAYTGFKTGDGSAEIWRRIWEISNEDPLLPILVSGLQFSILTHLSAFHKKFFGTYLPNPTLFQKRFQDKHRLNFYLTYLLVRNCVGNITIDEQEMDEGLSAVIQTIKFQGSTNWVTQSVDLEKTIQRVEEMARLLKHISCEKCQLWGTIQLKGLRAALRVFSGSTNLERLERFFLINLFMRLSVSVKENIRLRRYRAPFLATVALYWMEILSFATSLLMIFLVSKIRNKFKSRITLKSCM
;
A
#
# COMPACT_ATOMS: atom_id res chain seq x y z
N MET A 1 13.89 -26.57 10.66
CA MET A 1 13.17 -26.35 9.38
C MET A 1 13.00 -24.88 8.97
N ILE A 2 12.89 -23.91 9.89
CA ILE A 2 12.86 -22.46 9.54
C ILE A 2 14.26 -21.96 9.10
N TRP A 3 15.33 -22.56 9.61
CA TRP A 3 16.71 -22.18 9.30
C TRP A 3 17.14 -22.51 7.86
N THR A 4 16.60 -23.59 7.27
CA THR A 4 16.94 -23.99 5.89
C THR A 4 16.30 -23.09 4.85
N SER A 5 15.11 -22.51 5.11
CA SER A 5 14.50 -21.53 4.21
C SER A 5 15.19 -20.17 4.26
N ALA A 6 15.74 -19.78 5.41
CA ALA A 6 16.47 -18.53 5.57
C ALA A 6 17.80 -18.51 4.78
N MET A 7 18.54 -19.62 4.79
CA MET A 7 19.78 -19.78 4.01
C MET A 7 19.52 -19.76 2.49
N LEU A 8 18.44 -20.38 2.02
CA LEU A 8 18.04 -20.35 0.60
C LEU A 8 17.58 -18.95 0.15
N LEU A 9 16.86 -18.22 1.02
CA LEU A 9 16.50 -16.83 0.76
C LEU A 9 17.74 -15.93 0.67
N ALA A 10 18.75 -16.17 1.51
CA ALA A 10 20.00 -15.40 1.51
C ALA A 10 20.82 -15.57 0.22
N THR A 11 20.85 -16.77 -0.38
CA THR A 11 21.56 -17.01 -1.66
C THR A 11 20.82 -16.45 -2.88
N ILE A 12 19.51 -16.19 -2.76
CA ILE A 12 18.67 -15.61 -3.82
C ILE A 12 18.58 -14.08 -3.71
N MET A 13 19.06 -13.48 -2.62
CA MET A 13 19.04 -12.04 -2.39
C MET A 13 20.40 -11.40 -2.68
N ALA A 14 20.43 -10.40 -3.57
CA ALA A 14 21.62 -9.59 -3.86
C ALA A 14 21.31 -8.10 -3.75
N SER A 15 22.32 -7.27 -3.43
CA SER A 15 22.14 -5.81 -3.35
C SER A 15 22.00 -5.22 -4.76
N ILE A 16 20.77 -4.88 -5.16
CA ILE A 16 20.46 -4.10 -6.36
C ILE A 16 20.04 -2.68 -5.93
N SER A 17 20.77 -2.08 -4.98
CA SER A 17 20.52 -0.71 -4.56
C SER A 17 21.41 0.21 -5.38
N ASP A 18 20.79 1.11 -6.16
CA ASP A 18 21.55 2.16 -6.83
C ASP A 18 21.82 3.35 -5.88
N ARG A 19 22.59 4.34 -6.36
CA ARG A 19 22.92 5.54 -5.58
C ARG A 19 21.67 6.31 -5.13
N VAL A 20 20.63 6.34 -5.96
CA VAL A 20 19.37 7.04 -5.66
C VAL A 20 18.65 6.33 -4.52
N ASP A 21 18.53 4.99 -4.59
CA ASP A 21 17.95 4.16 -3.53
C ASP A 21 18.67 4.37 -2.20
N LEU A 22 20.00 4.41 -2.19
CA LEU A 22 20.79 4.63 -0.98
C LEU A 22 20.53 6.02 -0.38
N SER A 23 20.47 7.05 -1.22
CA SER A 23 20.19 8.43 -0.79
C SER A 23 18.79 8.56 -0.19
N ILE A 24 17.76 8.08 -0.91
CA ILE A 24 16.36 8.15 -0.46
C ILE A 24 16.15 7.29 0.78
N SER A 25 16.76 6.09 0.84
CA SER A 25 16.69 5.22 2.01
C SER A 25 17.31 5.87 3.25
N LYS A 26 18.47 6.52 3.10
CA LYS A 26 19.11 7.28 4.19
C LYS A 26 18.17 8.36 4.71
N ILE A 27 17.62 9.20 3.83
CA ILE A 27 16.66 10.25 4.20
C ILE A 27 15.46 9.66 4.93
N ASN A 28 14.84 8.63 4.38
CA ASN A 28 13.66 7.99 4.93
C ASN A 28 13.94 7.35 6.30
N SER A 29 15.05 6.64 6.45
CA SER A 29 15.40 5.96 7.69
C SER A 29 15.52 6.89 8.90
N THR A 30 15.98 8.13 8.70
CA THR A 30 16.11 9.13 9.75
C THR A 30 14.74 9.61 10.26
N THR A 31 13.76 9.77 9.36
CA THR A 31 12.41 10.26 9.71
C THR A 31 11.46 9.12 10.11
N TYR A 32 11.70 7.90 9.61
CA TYR A 32 10.77 6.77 9.69
C TYR A 32 10.27 6.46 11.09
N ARG A 33 11.17 6.40 12.09
CA ARG A 33 10.80 6.02 13.46
C ARG A 33 9.87 7.05 14.11
N ASN A 34 10.17 8.34 13.93
CA ASN A 34 9.35 9.42 14.46
C ASN A 34 7.98 9.42 13.77
N LEU A 35 7.96 9.20 12.45
CA LEU A 35 6.73 9.11 11.69
C LEU A 35 5.88 7.89 12.09
N GLU A 36 6.49 6.73 12.29
CA GLU A 36 5.83 5.50 12.74
C GLU A 36 5.21 5.68 14.13
N LYS A 37 5.94 6.32 15.06
CA LYS A 37 5.43 6.66 16.39
C LYS A 37 4.30 7.70 16.33
N LEU A 38 4.32 8.61 15.35
CA LEU A 38 3.27 9.60 15.17
C LEU A 38 1.97 8.95 14.69
N VAL A 39 2.04 8.11 13.66
CA VAL A 39 0.85 7.45 13.10
C VAL A 39 0.24 6.37 13.99
N SER A 40 0.94 5.95 15.05
CA SER A 40 0.37 5.03 16.05
C SER A 40 -0.51 5.72 17.08
N LYS A 41 -0.45 7.06 17.19
CA LYS A 41 -1.35 7.84 18.06
C LYS A 41 -2.77 7.87 17.49
N ASP A 42 -3.77 7.89 18.35
CA ASP A 42 -5.20 7.96 17.97
C ASP A 42 -5.53 9.14 17.05
N SER A 43 -4.83 10.27 17.21
CA SER A 43 -4.95 11.45 16.35
C SER A 43 -4.61 11.19 14.88
N TYR A 44 -3.87 10.11 14.57
CA TYR A 44 -3.43 9.73 13.23
C TYR A 44 -3.76 8.28 12.85
N SER A 45 -4.23 7.45 13.79
CA SER A 45 -4.63 6.06 13.55
C SER A 45 -6.15 5.87 13.45
N LEU A 46 -6.95 6.73 14.08
CA LEU A 46 -8.41 6.63 14.08
C LEU A 46 -9.02 7.67 13.15
N VAL A 47 -9.88 7.21 12.24
CA VAL A 47 -10.61 8.07 11.31
C VAL A 47 -12.09 7.74 11.31
N ARG A 48 -12.94 8.77 11.28
CA ARG A 48 -14.39 8.59 11.20
C ARG A 48 -14.77 8.17 9.79
N THR A 49 -15.70 7.24 9.66
CA THR A 49 -16.18 6.78 8.34
C THR A 49 -16.74 7.93 7.51
N LYS A 50 -17.48 8.86 8.12
CA LYS A 50 -18.02 10.06 7.44
C LYS A 50 -16.96 10.96 6.82
N ASP A 51 -15.77 11.05 7.41
CA ASP A 51 -14.67 11.90 6.91
C ASP A 51 -14.03 11.32 5.64
N LEU A 52 -14.29 10.05 5.33
CA LEU A 52 -13.79 9.33 4.15
C LEU A 52 -14.79 9.33 2.98
N GLY A 53 -16.02 9.79 3.19
CA GLY A 53 -17.10 9.77 2.21
C GLY A 53 -17.92 8.48 2.23
N GLU A 54 -18.79 8.31 1.24
CA GLU A 54 -19.72 7.17 1.17
C GLU A 54 -19.03 5.87 0.77
N PHE A 55 -19.21 4.81 1.57
CA PHE A 55 -18.82 3.44 1.22
C PHE A 55 -20.04 2.68 0.70
N HIS A 56 -20.05 2.31 -0.58
CA HIS A 56 -21.13 1.48 -1.11
C HIS A 56 -20.83 -0.01 -0.86
N SER A 57 -21.70 -0.65 -0.06
CA SER A 57 -21.64 -2.09 0.24
C SER A 57 -22.10 -2.93 -0.96
N LYS A 58 -21.28 -2.98 -2.02
CA LYS A 58 -21.44 -3.93 -3.13
C LYS A 58 -20.11 -4.62 -3.39
N SER A 59 -19.56 -5.31 -2.39
CA SER A 59 -18.26 -5.96 -2.54
C SER A 59 -18.36 -7.15 -3.51
N LYS A 60 -17.95 -6.96 -4.76
CA LYS A 60 -17.60 -8.06 -5.70
C LYS A 60 -16.20 -8.60 -5.42
N CYS A 61 -15.76 -8.59 -4.17
CA CYS A 61 -14.42 -9.03 -3.81
C CYS A 61 -14.44 -10.51 -3.47
N THR A 62 -13.54 -11.29 -4.07
CA THR A 62 -13.32 -12.67 -3.64
C THR A 62 -12.69 -12.69 -2.24
N LEU A 63 -13.45 -13.18 -1.25
CA LEU A 63 -13.08 -13.39 0.16
C LEU A 63 -12.93 -12.13 1.04
N LEU A 64 -12.95 -12.35 2.37
CA LEU A 64 -12.86 -11.38 3.48
C LEU A 64 -11.63 -10.44 3.43
N SER A 65 -10.74 -10.59 2.44
CA SER A 65 -9.51 -9.79 2.28
C SER A 65 -9.77 -8.31 2.07
N CYS A 66 -10.94 -7.92 1.58
CA CYS A 66 -11.30 -6.53 1.28
C CYS A 66 -12.08 -5.81 2.37
N LEU A 67 -12.58 -6.53 3.37
CA LEU A 67 -13.51 -5.96 4.36
C LEU A 67 -12.78 -5.10 5.38
N ILE A 68 -13.43 -4.00 5.75
CA ILE A 68 -12.97 -3.09 6.80
C ILE A 68 -13.73 -3.38 8.10
N THR A 69 -13.00 -3.52 9.19
CA THR A 69 -13.59 -3.52 10.53
C THR A 69 -13.92 -2.09 10.94
N LYS A 70 -15.19 -1.82 11.23
CA LYS A 70 -15.68 -0.54 11.75
C LYS A 70 -16.04 -0.72 13.23
N LYS A 71 -15.61 0.21 14.08
CA LYS A 71 -15.91 0.22 15.53
C LYS A 71 -16.80 1.42 15.83
N SER A 72 -17.90 1.20 16.54
CA SER A 72 -18.76 2.29 17.01
C SER A 72 -18.20 2.85 18.31
N ILE A 73 -17.93 4.16 18.35
CA ILE A 73 -17.47 4.89 19.53
C ILE A 73 -18.37 6.12 19.66
N PHE A 74 -19.11 6.23 20.77
CA PHE A 74 -20.05 7.34 21.01
C PHE A 74 -21.03 7.61 19.85
N ASN A 75 -21.60 6.55 19.27
CA ASN A 75 -22.52 6.60 18.10
C ASN A 75 -21.90 7.11 16.80
N GLU A 76 -20.57 7.28 16.74
CA GLU A 76 -19.84 7.52 15.49
C GLU A 76 -19.05 6.26 15.10
N GLU A 77 -19.03 5.92 13.81
CA GLU A 77 -18.23 4.81 13.31
C GLU A 77 -16.80 5.25 13.01
N TYR A 78 -15.84 4.52 13.57
CA TYR A 78 -14.41 4.72 13.37
C TYR A 78 -13.75 3.52 12.71
N ILE A 79 -12.70 3.82 11.96
CA ILE A 79 -11.79 2.87 11.36
C ILE A 79 -10.42 3.05 12.00
N ASN A 80 -9.86 1.97 12.54
CA ASN A 80 -8.48 1.96 13.06
C ASN A 80 -7.50 1.52 11.97
N LEU A 81 -6.69 2.45 11.49
CA LEU A 81 -5.70 2.20 10.43
C LEU A 81 -4.58 1.23 10.85
N LEU A 82 -4.34 1.03 12.15
CA LEU A 82 -3.36 0.05 12.64
C LEU A 82 -3.83 -1.39 12.43
N GLU A 83 -5.13 -1.62 12.40
CA GLU A 83 -5.73 -2.94 12.17
C GLU A 83 -5.86 -3.27 10.67
N ILE A 84 -5.79 -2.25 9.80
CA ILE A 84 -6.09 -2.37 8.38
C ILE A 84 -4.87 -2.01 7.55
N ARG A 85 -4.07 -3.00 7.19
CA ARG A 85 -2.93 -2.76 6.28
C ARG A 85 -3.39 -2.58 4.84
N GLU A 86 -2.76 -1.65 4.11
CA GLU A 86 -2.81 -1.62 2.64
C GLU A 86 -2.06 -2.84 2.11
N ALA A 87 -2.80 -3.79 1.56
CA ALA A 87 -2.33 -5.12 1.26
C ALA A 87 -3.06 -5.67 0.04
N TYR A 88 -2.57 -6.76 -0.54
CA TYR A 88 -3.25 -7.38 -1.68
C TYR A 88 -4.64 -7.86 -1.29
N THR A 89 -5.63 -7.36 -2.03
CA THR A 89 -7.05 -7.60 -1.77
C THR A 89 -7.66 -8.61 -2.73
N GLY A 90 -7.00 -8.89 -3.86
CA GLY A 90 -7.57 -9.67 -4.95
C GLY A 90 -8.46 -8.87 -5.90
N PHE A 91 -8.63 -7.56 -5.68
CA PHE A 91 -9.36 -6.65 -6.57
C PHE A 91 -8.61 -6.50 -7.91
N LYS A 92 -9.23 -6.91 -9.01
CA LYS A 92 -8.59 -7.05 -10.33
C LYS A 92 -9.22 -6.14 -11.38
N THR A 93 -8.55 -6.08 -12.53
CA THR A 93 -8.96 -5.35 -13.75
C THR A 93 -10.43 -5.60 -14.12
N GLY A 94 -10.90 -6.84 -14.04
CA GLY A 94 -12.29 -7.21 -14.37
C GLY A 94 -13.34 -6.76 -13.35
N ASP A 95 -12.92 -6.32 -12.15
CA ASP A 95 -13.82 -5.88 -11.07
C ASP A 95 -14.09 -4.37 -11.11
N GLY A 96 -13.65 -3.69 -12.17
CA GLY A 96 -13.79 -2.23 -12.35
C GLY A 96 -12.53 -1.44 -12.00
N SER A 97 -11.47 -2.07 -11.49
CA SER A 97 -10.25 -1.35 -11.08
C SER A 97 -9.58 -0.62 -12.25
N ALA A 98 -9.61 -1.22 -13.46
CA ALA A 98 -8.97 -0.66 -14.64
C ALA A 98 -9.69 0.59 -15.15
N GLU A 99 -11.02 0.60 -15.07
CA GLU A 99 -11.84 1.74 -15.45
C GLU A 99 -11.59 2.94 -14.53
N ILE A 100 -11.49 2.71 -13.22
CA ILE A 100 -11.16 3.79 -12.26
C ILE A 100 -9.75 4.34 -12.53
N TRP A 101 -8.76 3.48 -12.74
CA TRP A 101 -7.42 3.93 -13.10
C TRP A 101 -7.38 4.69 -14.42
N ARG A 102 -8.12 4.25 -15.45
CA ARG A 102 -8.24 4.96 -16.72
C ARG A 102 -8.72 6.40 -16.52
N ARG A 103 -9.80 6.59 -15.77
CA ARG A 103 -10.35 7.93 -15.46
C ARG A 103 -9.39 8.79 -14.65
N ILE A 104 -8.71 8.21 -13.65
CA ILE A 104 -7.68 8.92 -12.88
C ILE A 104 -6.56 9.42 -13.81
N TRP A 105 -6.10 8.57 -14.74
CA TRP A 105 -5.07 8.94 -15.70
C TRP A 105 -5.54 9.98 -16.72
N GLU A 106 -6.80 9.92 -17.16
CA GLU A 106 -7.40 10.96 -18.03
C GLU A 106 -7.34 12.33 -17.37
N ILE A 107 -7.86 12.46 -16.14
CA ILE A 107 -7.78 13.72 -15.37
C ILE A 107 -6.33 14.13 -15.14
N SER A 108 -5.46 13.17 -14.83
CA SER A 108 -4.05 13.42 -14.56
C SER A 108 -3.30 13.98 -15.77
N ASN A 109 -3.61 13.52 -16.97
CA ASN A 109 -2.89 13.90 -18.19
C ASN A 109 -3.20 15.33 -18.65
N GLU A 110 -4.23 15.97 -18.09
CA GLU A 110 -4.53 17.38 -18.35
C GLU A 110 -3.68 18.35 -17.52
N ASP A 111 -2.79 17.83 -16.69
CA ASP A 111 -1.94 18.58 -15.77
C ASP A 111 -0.46 18.17 -15.98
N PRO A 112 0.49 19.12 -15.96
CA PRO A 112 1.91 18.78 -16.15
C PRO A 112 2.52 18.04 -14.95
N LEU A 113 2.02 18.26 -13.73
CA LEU A 113 2.57 17.71 -12.49
C LEU A 113 1.91 16.37 -12.12
N LEU A 114 0.60 16.25 -12.30
CA LEU A 114 -0.15 15.06 -11.83
C LEU A 114 0.34 13.72 -12.43
N PRO A 115 0.79 13.59 -13.69
CA PRO A 115 1.25 12.31 -14.23
C PRO A 115 2.42 11.73 -13.44
N ILE A 116 3.28 12.59 -12.88
CA ILE A 116 4.39 12.19 -12.01
C ILE A 116 3.83 11.71 -10.66
N LEU A 117 2.95 12.50 -10.06
CA LEU A 117 2.39 12.22 -8.73
C LEU A 117 1.51 10.96 -8.73
N VAL A 118 0.62 10.83 -9.71
CA VAL A 118 -0.25 9.65 -9.91
C VAL A 118 0.59 8.42 -10.21
N SER A 119 1.62 8.53 -11.06
CA SER A 119 2.58 7.44 -11.28
C SER A 119 3.25 7.00 -9.97
N GLY A 120 3.62 7.94 -9.10
CA GLY A 120 4.26 7.64 -7.84
C GLY A 120 3.32 6.98 -6.83
N LEU A 121 2.08 7.44 -6.73
CA LEU A 121 1.03 6.79 -5.92
C LEU A 121 0.75 5.38 -6.43
N GLN A 122 0.60 5.18 -7.74
CA GLN A 122 0.35 3.87 -8.32
C GLN A 122 1.51 2.90 -8.07
N PHE A 123 2.76 3.38 -8.13
CA PHE A 123 3.93 2.59 -7.77
C PHE A 123 3.98 2.25 -6.27
N SER A 124 3.60 3.20 -5.40
CA SER A 124 3.47 2.96 -3.97
C SER A 124 2.43 1.86 -3.69
N ILE A 125 1.25 1.94 -4.29
CA ILE A 125 0.20 0.92 -4.17
C ILE A 125 0.73 -0.44 -4.64
N LEU A 126 1.34 -0.53 -5.82
CA LEU A 126 1.97 -1.77 -6.30
C LEU A 126 2.97 -2.35 -5.29
N THR A 127 3.78 -1.50 -4.67
CA THR A 127 4.76 -1.88 -3.66
C THR A 127 4.08 -2.48 -2.43
N HIS A 128 3.03 -1.84 -1.88
CA HIS A 128 2.25 -2.38 -0.76
C HIS A 128 1.57 -3.71 -1.10
N LEU A 129 0.90 -3.79 -2.25
CA LEU A 129 0.25 -5.03 -2.70
C LEU A 129 1.26 -6.19 -2.85
N SER A 130 2.48 -5.89 -3.27
CA SER A 130 3.52 -6.90 -3.45
C SER A 130 4.23 -7.25 -2.15
N ALA A 131 4.49 -6.29 -1.27
CA ALA A 131 5.13 -6.54 0.02
C ALA A 131 4.20 -7.25 1.00
N PHE A 132 2.91 -6.88 0.97
CA PHE A 132 1.87 -7.38 1.86
C PHE A 132 0.85 -8.21 1.07
N HIS A 133 1.36 -9.21 0.36
CA HIS A 133 0.56 -9.95 -0.61
C HIS A 133 -0.39 -10.98 0.03
N LYS A 134 0.07 -11.72 1.04
CA LYS A 134 -0.79 -12.69 1.71
C LYS A 134 -0.52 -12.73 3.20
N LYS A 135 -1.58 -12.70 4.00
CA LYS A 135 -1.47 -12.86 5.46
C LYS A 135 -1.51 -14.35 5.79
N PHE A 136 -0.48 -14.85 6.46
CA PHE A 136 -0.34 -16.23 6.91
C PHE A 136 0.17 -16.24 8.36
N PHE A 137 -0.57 -16.87 9.28
CA PHE A 137 -0.30 -16.84 10.74
C PHE A 137 0.08 -15.45 11.29
N GLY A 138 -0.74 -14.44 10.98
CA GLY A 138 -0.51 -13.06 11.45
C GLY A 138 0.55 -12.26 10.70
N THR A 139 1.42 -12.92 9.92
CA THR A 139 2.51 -12.28 9.18
C THR A 139 2.15 -12.13 7.70
N TYR A 140 2.61 -11.06 7.07
CA TYR A 140 2.46 -10.89 5.63
C TYR A 140 3.65 -11.48 4.87
N LEU A 141 3.34 -12.34 3.90
CA LEU A 141 4.29 -12.87 2.93
C LEU A 141 4.29 -11.97 1.69
N PRO A 142 5.48 -11.60 1.18
CA PRO A 142 5.58 -10.82 -0.05
C PRO A 142 5.38 -11.69 -1.29
N ASN A 143 5.18 -11.04 -2.43
CA ASN A 143 5.16 -11.63 -3.77
C ASN A 143 6.14 -10.85 -4.67
N PRO A 144 7.44 -11.18 -4.64
CA PRO A 144 8.45 -10.53 -5.46
C PRO A 144 8.21 -10.70 -6.96
N THR A 145 7.58 -11.81 -7.39
CA THR A 145 7.24 -12.05 -8.80
C THR A 145 6.20 -11.05 -9.31
N LEU A 146 5.17 -10.73 -8.51
CA LEU A 146 4.20 -9.70 -8.85
C LEU A 146 4.86 -8.33 -9.01
N PHE A 147 5.74 -7.98 -8.07
CA PHE A 147 6.47 -6.72 -8.11
C PHE A 147 7.32 -6.61 -9.38
N GLN A 148 8.18 -7.60 -9.64
CA GLN A 148 9.10 -7.56 -10.77
C GLN A 148 8.37 -7.52 -12.12
N LYS A 149 7.25 -8.24 -12.26
CA LYS A 149 6.44 -8.22 -13.50
C LYS A 149 5.85 -6.85 -13.85
N ARG A 150 5.64 -5.99 -12.85
CA ARG A 150 5.00 -4.67 -13.02
C ARG A 150 5.95 -3.51 -12.75
N PHE A 151 7.17 -3.80 -12.32
CA PHE A 151 8.18 -2.79 -12.02
C PHE A 151 8.63 -2.10 -13.31
N GLN A 152 8.71 -0.77 -13.27
CA GLN A 152 9.39 0.01 -14.28
C GLN A 152 10.18 1.12 -13.58
N ASP A 153 11.40 1.36 -14.05
CA ASP A 153 12.30 2.30 -13.39
C ASP A 153 11.78 3.74 -13.44
N LYS A 154 11.13 4.12 -14.55
CA LYS A 154 10.43 5.41 -14.69
C LYS A 154 9.42 5.64 -13.56
N HIS A 155 8.62 4.63 -13.23
CA HIS A 155 7.61 4.74 -12.16
C HIS A 155 8.27 4.79 -10.77
N ARG A 156 9.41 4.12 -10.57
CA ARG A 156 10.22 4.24 -9.34
C ARG A 156 10.74 5.67 -9.15
N LEU A 157 11.27 6.28 -10.21
CA LEU A 157 11.75 7.66 -10.15
C LEU A 157 10.60 8.65 -9.87
N ASN A 158 9.45 8.47 -10.53
CA ASN A 158 8.24 9.25 -10.24
C ASN A 158 7.74 9.06 -8.80
N PHE A 159 7.90 7.86 -8.24
CA PHE A 159 7.62 7.60 -6.82
C PHE A 159 8.57 8.34 -5.89
N TYR A 160 9.88 8.31 -6.14
CA TYR A 160 10.84 9.07 -5.33
C TYR A 160 10.63 10.55 -5.41
N LEU A 161 10.28 11.03 -6.59
CA LEU A 161 9.74 12.36 -6.74
C LEU A 161 8.55 12.49 -5.75
N THR A 162 7.43 11.81 -5.98
CA THR A 162 6.22 11.99 -5.15
C THR A 162 6.48 11.97 -3.63
N TYR A 163 7.35 11.06 -3.18
CA TYR A 163 7.84 10.98 -1.80
C TYR A 163 8.55 12.26 -1.32
N LEU A 164 9.49 12.80 -2.10
CA LEU A 164 10.23 14.01 -1.74
C LEU A 164 9.33 15.26 -1.71
N LEU A 165 8.36 15.39 -2.62
CA LEU A 165 7.37 16.48 -2.57
C LEU A 165 6.58 16.40 -1.26
N VAL A 166 5.99 15.23 -0.97
CA VAL A 166 5.18 15.04 0.24
C VAL A 166 6.01 15.27 1.50
N ARG A 167 7.25 14.76 1.54
CA ARG A 167 8.20 15.01 2.63
C ARG A 167 8.44 16.51 2.85
N ASN A 168 8.75 17.24 1.78
CA ASN A 168 8.99 18.68 1.86
C ASN A 168 7.74 19.43 2.36
N CYS A 169 6.55 19.05 1.87
CA CYS A 169 5.30 19.61 2.36
C CYS A 169 5.10 19.36 3.86
N VAL A 170 5.35 18.14 4.35
CA VAL A 170 5.29 17.86 5.79
C VAL A 170 6.25 18.75 6.58
N GLY A 171 7.48 18.95 6.09
CA GLY A 171 8.47 19.83 6.71
C GLY A 171 8.08 21.31 6.76
N ASN A 172 7.12 21.74 5.93
CA ASN A 172 6.67 23.13 5.81
C ASN A 172 5.33 23.40 6.51
N ILE A 173 4.72 22.40 7.14
CA ILE A 173 3.51 22.61 7.95
C ILE A 173 3.84 23.52 9.13
N THR A 174 2.99 24.50 9.40
CA THR A 174 2.99 25.28 10.64
C THR A 174 2.03 24.63 11.64
N ILE A 175 2.47 24.47 12.89
CA ILE A 175 1.64 23.97 13.98
C ILE A 175 1.37 25.15 14.91
N ASP A 176 0.11 25.44 15.19
CA ASP A 176 -0.27 26.45 16.18
C ASP A 176 0.15 25.98 17.58
N GLU A 177 0.66 26.88 18.42
CA GLU A 177 1.18 26.55 19.76
C GLU A 177 0.16 25.82 20.64
N GLN A 178 -1.13 26.10 20.44
CA GLN A 178 -2.24 25.47 21.17
C GLN A 178 -2.57 24.03 20.71
N GLU A 179 -2.19 23.66 19.48
CA GLU A 179 -2.40 22.32 18.90
C GLU A 179 -1.09 21.52 18.77
N MET A 180 -0.07 21.88 19.57
CA MET A 180 1.28 21.35 19.46
C MET A 180 1.34 19.83 19.71
N ASP A 181 1.32 19.03 18.64
CA ASP A 181 1.66 17.61 18.70
C ASP A 181 3.18 17.46 18.69
N GLU A 182 3.77 17.12 19.84
CA GLU A 182 5.21 16.89 20.00
C GLU A 182 5.78 15.88 18.99
N GLY A 183 4.99 14.87 18.61
CA GLY A 183 5.38 13.86 17.63
C GLY A 183 5.45 14.43 16.21
N LEU A 184 4.48 15.28 15.84
CA LEU A 184 4.52 15.99 14.56
C LEU A 184 5.68 16.99 14.54
N SER A 185 5.87 17.74 15.61
CA SER A 185 7.00 18.69 15.75
C SER A 185 8.34 17.98 15.56
N ALA A 186 8.55 16.80 16.18
CA ALA A 186 9.76 16.01 16.00
C ALA A 186 9.97 15.56 14.54
N VAL A 187 8.91 15.15 13.83
CA VAL A 187 8.98 14.80 12.40
C VAL A 187 9.37 16.02 11.56
N ILE A 188 8.73 17.16 11.77
CA ILE A 188 9.00 18.41 11.05
C ILE A 188 10.44 18.87 11.28
N GLN A 189 10.89 18.92 12.53
CA GLN A 189 12.25 19.31 12.88
C GLN A 189 13.28 18.37 12.24
N THR A 190 13.02 17.05 12.23
CA THR A 190 13.88 16.07 11.56
C THR A 190 14.00 16.38 10.06
N ILE A 191 12.88 16.69 9.40
CA ILE A 191 12.86 17.02 7.97
C ILE A 191 13.62 18.32 7.69
N LYS A 192 13.39 19.36 8.50
CA LYS A 192 14.07 20.66 8.39
C LYS A 192 15.58 20.53 8.58
N PHE A 193 16.02 19.77 9.58
CA PHE A 193 17.44 19.53 9.84
C PHE A 193 18.15 18.83 8.67
N GLN A 194 17.46 17.89 8.01
CA GLN A 194 17.98 17.21 6.82
C GLN A 194 18.01 18.09 5.56
N GLY A 195 17.38 19.27 5.59
CA GLY A 195 17.27 20.19 4.46
C GLY A 195 16.09 19.88 3.52
N SER A 196 15.70 20.93 2.79
CA SER A 196 14.77 20.81 1.67
C SER A 196 15.48 20.15 0.49
N THR A 197 14.83 19.20 -0.16
CA THR A 197 15.29 18.70 -1.46
C THR A 197 14.74 19.59 -2.55
N ASN A 198 15.60 20.08 -3.45
CA ASN A 198 15.16 20.85 -4.61
C ASN A 198 14.15 20.04 -5.41
N TRP A 199 12.90 20.44 -5.34
CA TRP A 199 11.85 19.93 -6.22
C TRP A 199 11.86 20.75 -7.50
N VAL A 200 11.65 20.12 -8.65
CA VAL A 200 11.54 20.85 -9.91
C VAL A 200 10.27 21.70 -9.86
N THR A 201 10.44 23.00 -9.70
CA THR A 201 9.34 23.97 -9.83
C THR A 201 9.02 24.16 -11.29
N GLN A 202 7.95 23.52 -11.75
CA GLN A 202 7.35 23.81 -13.03
C GLN A 202 6.32 24.94 -12.84
N SER A 203 6.09 25.78 -13.85
CA SER A 203 5.01 26.75 -13.83
C SER A 203 3.68 25.99 -13.92
N VAL A 204 3.07 25.72 -12.77
CA VAL A 204 1.85 24.92 -12.65
C VAL A 204 0.77 25.76 -12.00
N ASP A 205 -0.43 25.74 -12.58
CA ASP A 205 -1.64 26.25 -11.94
C ASP A 205 -2.06 25.30 -10.82
N LEU A 206 -1.51 25.54 -9.63
CA LEU A 206 -1.70 24.70 -8.46
C LEU A 206 -3.14 24.60 -8.00
N GLU A 207 -3.93 25.65 -8.17
CA GLU A 207 -5.35 25.64 -7.82
C GLU A 207 -6.10 24.63 -8.70
N LYS A 208 -5.86 24.69 -10.02
CA LYS A 208 -6.42 23.71 -10.95
C LYS A 208 -5.91 22.30 -10.69
N THR A 209 -4.63 22.13 -10.34
CA THR A 209 -4.04 20.84 -9.94
C THR A 209 -4.75 20.27 -8.71
N ILE A 210 -5.02 21.09 -7.68
CA ILE A 210 -5.73 20.69 -6.45
C ILE A 210 -7.16 20.24 -6.78
N GLN A 211 -7.89 21.00 -7.61
CA GLN A 211 -9.25 20.66 -8.03
C GLN A 211 -9.32 19.31 -8.75
N ARG A 212 -8.36 19.03 -9.64
CA ARG A 212 -8.26 17.72 -10.32
C ARG A 212 -8.02 16.56 -9.35
N VAL A 213 -7.22 16.75 -8.31
CA VAL A 213 -7.03 15.72 -7.27
C VAL A 213 -8.33 15.47 -6.50
N GLU A 214 -9.13 16.51 -6.24
CA GLU A 214 -10.46 16.34 -5.66
C GLU A 214 -11.40 15.54 -6.57
N GLU A 215 -11.38 15.80 -7.88
CA GLU A 215 -12.14 15.03 -8.87
C GLU A 215 -11.74 13.56 -8.88
N MET A 216 -10.42 13.26 -8.88
CA MET A 216 -9.92 11.89 -8.75
C MET A 216 -10.41 11.23 -7.46
N ALA A 217 -10.39 11.94 -6.33
CA ALA A 217 -10.86 11.41 -5.05
C ALA A 217 -12.36 11.07 -5.08
N ARG A 218 -13.18 11.86 -5.78
CA ARG A 218 -14.61 11.58 -5.97
C ARG A 218 -14.87 10.30 -6.77
N LEU A 219 -13.96 9.87 -7.64
CA LEU A 219 -14.08 8.61 -8.39
C LEU A 219 -14.01 7.38 -7.48
N LEU A 220 -13.34 7.48 -6.33
CA LEU A 220 -13.09 6.34 -5.45
C LEU A 220 -14.37 5.75 -4.85
N LYS A 221 -15.46 6.52 -4.77
CA LYS A 221 -16.77 6.01 -4.33
C LYS A 221 -17.31 4.86 -5.18
N HIS A 222 -16.79 4.72 -6.41
CA HIS A 222 -17.18 3.66 -7.34
C HIS A 222 -16.34 2.38 -7.19
N ILE A 223 -15.36 2.36 -6.28
CA ILE A 223 -14.55 1.17 -6.01
C ILE A 223 -15.33 0.23 -5.08
N SER A 224 -15.48 -1.04 -5.48
CA SER A 224 -16.19 -2.06 -4.69
C SER A 224 -15.35 -2.66 -3.55
N CYS A 225 -14.03 -2.48 -3.58
CA CYS A 225 -13.11 -2.90 -2.54
C CYS A 225 -13.00 -1.84 -1.44
N GLU A 226 -13.59 -2.06 -0.27
CA GLU A 226 -13.60 -1.09 0.84
C GLU A 226 -12.18 -0.67 1.26
N LYS A 227 -11.24 -1.63 1.43
CA LYS A 227 -9.83 -1.30 1.75
C LYS A 227 -9.16 -0.44 0.67
N CYS A 228 -9.44 -0.71 -0.59
CA CYS A 228 -8.88 0.02 -1.71
C CYS A 228 -9.46 1.45 -1.76
N GLN A 229 -10.76 1.59 -1.49
CA GLN A 229 -11.43 2.86 -1.36
C GLN A 229 -10.86 3.67 -0.17
N LEU A 230 -10.73 3.06 1.01
CA LEU A 230 -10.13 3.69 2.20
C LEU A 230 -8.73 4.24 1.91
N TRP A 231 -7.82 3.36 1.46
CA TRP A 231 -6.43 3.75 1.23
C TRP A 231 -6.27 4.69 0.03
N GLY A 232 -7.09 4.53 -1.01
CA GLY A 232 -7.16 5.47 -2.11
C GLY A 232 -7.59 6.86 -1.65
N THR A 233 -8.61 6.95 -0.79
CA THR A 233 -9.14 8.22 -0.29
C THR A 233 -8.11 8.91 0.57
N ILE A 234 -7.46 8.18 1.49
CA ILE A 234 -6.38 8.70 2.32
C ILE A 234 -5.24 9.25 1.45
N GLN A 235 -4.83 8.52 0.42
CA GLN A 235 -3.73 8.93 -0.45
C GLN A 235 -4.07 10.15 -1.31
N LEU A 236 -5.24 10.21 -1.95
CA LEU A 236 -5.63 11.36 -2.77
C LEU A 236 -5.95 12.60 -1.94
N LYS A 237 -6.64 12.46 -0.79
CA LYS A 237 -6.85 13.58 0.13
C LYS A 237 -5.53 14.06 0.75
N GLY A 238 -4.60 13.16 1.03
CA GLY A 238 -3.25 13.50 1.49
C GLY A 238 -2.45 14.23 0.42
N LEU A 239 -2.60 13.84 -0.85
CA LEU A 239 -1.94 14.51 -1.97
C LEU A 239 -2.49 15.92 -2.16
N ARG A 240 -3.81 16.10 -2.05
CA ARG A 240 -4.47 17.41 -2.04
C ARG A 240 -3.91 18.30 -0.93
N ALA A 241 -3.80 17.79 0.29
CA ALA A 241 -3.22 18.52 1.42
C ALA A 241 -1.74 18.86 1.18
N ALA A 242 -0.95 17.94 0.61
CA ALA A 242 0.42 18.24 0.19
C ALA A 242 0.48 19.38 -0.84
N LEU A 243 -0.39 19.37 -1.85
CA LEU A 243 -0.44 20.40 -2.88
C LEU A 243 -0.87 21.77 -2.34
N ARG A 244 -1.75 21.82 -1.34
CA ARG A 244 -2.06 23.07 -0.60
C ARG A 244 -0.84 23.64 0.10
N VAL A 245 -0.05 22.80 0.78
CA VAL A 245 1.20 23.26 1.39
C VAL A 245 2.21 23.69 0.32
N PHE A 246 2.26 22.96 -0.80
CA PHE A 246 3.12 23.28 -1.93
C PHE A 246 2.74 24.61 -2.60
N SER A 247 1.47 25.02 -2.57
CA SER A 247 1.00 26.34 -3.02
C SER A 247 1.21 27.47 -2.01
N GLY A 248 1.75 27.17 -0.82
CA GLY A 248 2.06 28.15 0.23
C GLY A 248 1.10 28.16 1.42
N SER A 249 0.06 27.32 1.44
CA SER A 249 -0.83 27.19 2.60
C SER A 249 -0.18 26.34 3.69
N THR A 250 0.54 26.96 4.62
CA THR A 250 1.27 26.22 5.67
C THR A 250 0.39 25.75 6.83
N ASN A 251 -0.73 26.44 7.09
CA ASN A 251 -1.69 26.03 8.10
C ASN A 251 -2.73 25.09 7.47
N LEU A 252 -2.76 23.85 7.95
CA LEU A 252 -3.66 22.80 7.50
C LEU A 252 -4.66 22.46 8.61
N GLU A 253 -5.91 22.21 8.22
CA GLU A 253 -6.91 21.69 9.14
C GLU A 253 -6.48 20.33 9.70
N ARG A 254 -6.96 19.98 10.90
CA ARG A 254 -6.61 18.71 11.57
C ARG A 254 -6.82 17.48 10.66
N LEU A 255 -7.90 17.46 9.89
CA LEU A 255 -8.22 16.36 8.99
C LEU A 255 -7.28 16.31 7.76
N GLU A 256 -6.85 17.46 7.26
CA GLU A 256 -5.86 17.52 6.18
C GLU A 256 -4.49 17.07 6.64
N ARG A 257 -4.08 17.48 7.86
CA ARG A 257 -2.87 16.97 8.51
C ARG A 257 -2.94 15.45 8.67
N PHE A 258 -4.08 14.93 9.10
CA PHE A 258 -4.30 13.47 9.21
C PHE A 258 -4.01 12.75 7.89
N PHE A 259 -4.61 13.21 6.78
CA PHE A 259 -4.43 12.56 5.48
C PHE A 259 -3.01 12.72 4.94
N LEU A 260 -2.41 13.90 5.08
CA LEU A 260 -1.04 14.17 4.64
C LEU A 260 -0.02 13.28 5.37
N ILE A 261 -0.12 13.17 6.70
CA ILE A 261 0.80 12.36 7.51
C ILE A 261 0.61 10.86 7.20
N ASN A 262 -0.62 10.40 7.00
CA ASN A 262 -0.86 9.01 6.61
C ASN A 262 -0.36 8.69 5.19
N LEU A 263 -0.53 9.62 4.23
CA LEU A 263 0.10 9.49 2.91
C LEU A 263 1.63 9.41 3.04
N PHE A 264 2.25 10.31 3.81
CA PHE A 264 3.69 10.31 4.01
C PHE A 264 4.17 8.97 4.60
N MET A 265 3.46 8.43 5.58
CA MET A 265 3.76 7.10 6.12
C MET A 265 3.66 6.00 5.07
N ARG A 266 2.64 6.00 4.19
CA ARG A 266 2.52 5.01 3.11
C ARG A 266 3.69 5.08 2.14
N LEU A 267 4.06 6.28 1.70
CA LEU A 267 5.22 6.48 0.82
C LEU A 267 6.52 6.07 1.52
N SER A 268 6.66 6.37 2.81
CA SER A 268 7.81 6.01 3.64
C SER A 268 7.97 4.48 3.80
N VAL A 269 6.87 3.73 3.94
CA VAL A 269 6.87 2.26 3.87
C VAL A 269 7.30 1.79 2.49
N SER A 270 6.74 2.38 1.43
CA SER A 270 7.09 2.04 0.04
C SER A 270 8.57 2.26 -0.26
N VAL A 271 9.23 3.25 0.34
CA VAL A 271 10.70 3.44 0.22
C VAL A 271 11.46 2.20 0.72
N LYS A 272 11.07 1.65 1.88
CA LYS A 272 11.73 0.45 2.44
C LYS A 272 11.42 -0.79 1.61
N GLU A 273 10.14 -0.99 1.29
CA GLU A 273 9.68 -2.22 0.67
C GLU A 273 10.06 -2.32 -0.81
N ASN A 274 10.10 -1.23 -1.57
CA ASN A 274 10.55 -1.29 -2.96
C ASN A 274 12.01 -1.75 -3.06
N ILE A 275 12.89 -1.23 -2.18
CA ILE A 275 14.30 -1.66 -2.12
C ILE A 275 14.38 -3.12 -1.71
N ARG A 276 13.59 -3.55 -0.72
CA ARG A 276 13.54 -4.94 -0.26
C ARG A 276 13.08 -5.90 -1.37
N LEU A 277 12.01 -5.56 -2.08
CA LEU A 277 11.44 -6.37 -3.16
C LEU A 277 12.37 -6.48 -4.37
N ARG A 278 13.20 -5.47 -4.63
CA ARG A 278 14.21 -5.52 -5.69
C ARG A 278 15.42 -6.39 -5.37
N ARG A 279 15.66 -6.75 -4.10
CA ARG A 279 16.79 -7.63 -3.73
C ARG A 279 16.61 -9.07 -4.18
N TYR A 280 15.39 -9.52 -4.48
CA TYR A 280 15.13 -10.89 -4.93
C TYR A 280 15.62 -11.11 -6.38
N ARG A 281 16.74 -11.82 -6.55
CA ARG A 281 17.33 -12.10 -7.88
C ARG A 281 16.55 -13.16 -8.67
N ALA A 282 16.03 -14.17 -7.98
CA ALA A 282 15.16 -15.20 -8.54
C ALA A 282 13.78 -15.15 -7.86
N PRO A 283 12.93 -14.17 -8.20
CA PRO A 283 11.69 -13.91 -7.46
C PRO A 283 10.68 -15.06 -7.58
N PHE A 284 10.70 -15.83 -8.66
CA PHE A 284 9.92 -17.06 -8.76
C PHE A 284 10.31 -18.07 -7.68
N LEU A 285 11.60 -18.39 -7.55
CA LEU A 285 12.11 -19.31 -6.52
C LEU A 285 11.86 -18.76 -5.11
N ALA A 286 12.06 -17.46 -4.90
CA ALA A 286 11.75 -16.82 -3.62
C ALA A 286 10.27 -16.95 -3.26
N THR A 287 9.37 -16.74 -4.23
CA THR A 287 7.93 -16.95 -4.05
C THR A 287 7.65 -18.42 -3.71
N VAL A 288 8.16 -19.38 -4.48
CA VAL A 288 7.98 -20.82 -4.17
C VAL A 288 8.47 -21.17 -2.76
N ALA A 289 9.63 -20.66 -2.34
CA ALA A 289 10.17 -20.87 -1.00
C ALA A 289 9.31 -20.24 0.10
N LEU A 290 8.80 -19.03 -0.10
CA LEU A 290 7.93 -18.32 0.85
C LEU A 290 6.59 -19.04 1.05
N TYR A 291 6.03 -19.61 -0.01
CA TYR A 291 4.72 -20.27 0.01
C TYR A 291 4.84 -21.81 0.09
N TRP A 292 6.01 -22.36 0.40
CA TRP A 292 6.26 -23.81 0.33
C TRP A 292 5.35 -24.62 1.27
N MET A 293 5.05 -24.10 2.48
CA MET A 293 4.16 -24.76 3.44
C MET A 293 2.73 -24.89 2.90
N GLU A 294 2.27 -23.86 2.17
CA GLU A 294 0.96 -23.90 1.53
C GLU A 294 0.96 -24.87 0.35
N ILE A 295 1.99 -24.84 -0.48
CA ILE A 295 2.19 -25.80 -1.58
C ILE A 295 2.19 -27.23 -1.04
N LEU A 296 2.88 -27.49 0.08
CA LEU A 296 2.90 -28.77 0.75
C LEU A 296 1.51 -29.17 1.28
N SER A 297 0.76 -28.24 1.87
CA SER A 297 -0.60 -28.50 2.37
C SER A 297 -1.57 -28.88 1.23
N PHE A 298 -1.46 -28.23 0.06
CA PHE A 298 -2.25 -28.59 -1.12
C PHE A 298 -1.82 -29.93 -1.69
N ALA A 299 -0.51 -30.17 -1.82
CA ALA A 299 0.03 -31.42 -2.36
C ALA A 299 -0.38 -32.62 -1.50
N THR A 300 -0.31 -32.49 -0.17
CA THR A 300 -0.76 -33.53 0.77
C THR A 300 -2.27 -33.76 0.70
N SER A 301 -3.07 -32.69 0.59
CA SER A 301 -4.53 -32.79 0.40
C SER A 301 -4.90 -33.51 -0.91
N LEU A 302 -4.25 -33.16 -2.02
CA LEU A 302 -4.43 -33.84 -3.32
C LEU A 302 -4.02 -35.31 -3.26
N LEU A 303 -2.90 -35.61 -2.59
CA LEU A 303 -2.43 -36.99 -2.40
C LEU A 303 -3.47 -37.80 -1.59
N MET A 304 -4.03 -37.23 -0.52
CA MET A 304 -5.07 -37.88 0.26
C MET A 304 -6.34 -38.14 -0.57
N ILE A 305 -6.80 -37.17 -1.37
CA ILE A 305 -7.95 -37.34 -2.27
C ILE A 305 -7.68 -38.47 -3.27
N PHE A 306 -6.48 -38.50 -3.87
CA PHE A 306 -6.07 -39.55 -4.80
C PHE A 306 -6.05 -40.94 -4.15
N LEU A 307 -5.47 -41.06 -2.95
CA LEU A 307 -5.42 -42.31 -2.20
C LEU A 307 -6.84 -42.80 -1.84
N VAL A 308 -7.71 -41.92 -1.36
CA VAL A 308 -9.12 -42.24 -1.07
C VAL A 308 -9.86 -42.69 -2.33
N SER A 309 -9.66 -42.01 -3.46
CA SER A 309 -10.25 -42.40 -4.75
C SER A 309 -9.81 -43.80 -5.19
N LYS A 310 -8.52 -44.11 -5.05
CA LYS A 310 -7.95 -45.44 -5.39
C LYS A 310 -8.50 -46.54 -4.48
N ILE A 311 -8.62 -46.28 -3.17
CA ILE A 311 -9.22 -47.21 -2.21
C ILE A 311 -10.70 -47.44 -2.56
N ARG A 312 -11.45 -46.38 -2.83
CA ARG A 312 -12.87 -46.46 -3.23
C ARG A 312 -13.07 -47.30 -4.50
N ASN A 313 -12.23 -47.10 -5.51
CA ASN A 313 -12.30 -47.87 -6.76
C ASN A 313 -11.96 -49.35 -6.53
N LYS A 314 -10.96 -49.65 -5.69
CA LYS A 314 -10.62 -51.03 -5.30
C LYS A 314 -11.73 -51.71 -4.48
N PHE A 315 -12.47 -50.95 -3.67
CA PHE A 315 -13.61 -51.47 -2.93
C PHE A 315 -14.80 -51.75 -3.85
N LYS A 316 -15.11 -50.84 -4.79
CA LYS A 316 -16.14 -51.05 -5.81
C LYS A 316 -15.86 -52.30 -6.66
N SER A 317 -14.63 -52.50 -7.13
CA SER A 317 -14.28 -53.67 -7.94
C SER A 317 -14.42 -55.00 -7.18
N ARG A 318 -14.12 -55.01 -5.87
CA ARG A 318 -14.34 -56.18 -5.00
C ARG A 318 -15.83 -56.49 -4.77
N ILE A 319 -16.69 -55.48 -4.67
CA ILE A 319 -18.14 -55.66 -4.53
C ILE A 319 -18.74 -56.24 -5.82
N THR A 320 -18.35 -55.73 -6.99
CA THR A 320 -18.81 -56.26 -8.28
C THR A 320 -18.37 -57.72 -8.50
N LEU A 321 -17.18 -58.11 -8.04
CA LEU A 321 -16.72 -59.51 -8.16
C LEU A 321 -17.55 -60.47 -7.27
N LYS A 322 -17.94 -60.01 -6.07
CA LYS A 322 -18.80 -60.79 -5.15
C LYS A 322 -20.27 -60.89 -5.59
N SER A 323 -20.72 -60.02 -6.49
CA SER A 323 -22.09 -60.08 -7.05
C SER A 323 -22.21 -60.98 -8.27
N CYS A 324 -21.08 -61.46 -8.82
CA CYS A 324 -21.03 -62.38 -9.97
C CYS A 324 -20.65 -63.82 -9.59
N MET A 325 -20.46 -64.11 -8.31
CA MET A 325 -20.31 -65.46 -7.75
C MET A 325 -21.58 -65.81 -6.98
#